data_AF-A0A5K0VER2-F1
#
_entry.id   AF-A0A5K0VER2-F1
#
_cell.length_a   1.000
_cell.length_b   1.000
_cell.length_c   1.000
_cell.angle_alpha   90.00
_cell.angle_beta   90.00
_cell.angle_gamma   90.00
#
_symmetry.space_group_name_H-M   'P 1'
#
loop_
_entity.id
_entity.type
_entity.pdbx_description
1 polymer ?
#
loop_
_entity_poly.entity_id
_entity_poly.type
_entity_poly.pdbx_seq_one_letter_code
_entity_poly.pdbx_strand_id
1 'polypeptide(L)' 'CNVKPLEDSLCKRVIVTPDGNITKLLDPDSAALSRDALAKTIYSRLFD' A
#
# COMPACT_ATOMS: atom_id res chain seq x y z
N CYS A 1 14.29 4.68 0.68
CA CYS A 1 12.96 4.11 1.00
C CYS A 1 13.16 2.97 2.00
N ASN A 2 12.37 2.89 3.07
CA ASN A 2 12.49 1.82 4.05
C ASN A 2 11.64 0.62 3.59
N VAL A 3 12.26 -0.56 3.48
CA VAL A 3 11.62 -1.75 2.90
C VAL A 3 10.39 -2.19 3.70
N LYS A 4 10.50 -2.29 5.03
CA LYS A 4 9.40 -2.72 5.91
C LYS A 4 8.13 -1.87 5.80
N PRO A 5 8.19 -0.53 5.95
CA PRO A 5 6.99 0.30 5.83
C PRO A 5 6.42 0.33 4.41
N LEU A 6 7.24 0.11 3.37
CA LEU A 6 6.74 -0.05 2.01
C LEU A 6 5.92 -1.33 1.86
N GLU A 7 6.44 -2.46 2.35
CA GLU A 7 5.71 -3.73 2.38
C GLU A 7 4.41 -3.60 3.18
N ASP A 8 4.46 -2.98 4.36
CA ASP A 8 3.28 -2.75 5.18
C ASP A 8 2.23 -1.92 4.43
N SER A 9 2.66 -0.88 3.71
CA SER A 9 1.76 -0.04 2.91
C SER A 9 1.14 -0.76 1.71
N LEU A 10 1.79 -1.80 1.19
CA LEU A 10 1.32 -2.55 0.02
C LEU A 10 0.50 -3.80 0.40
N CYS A 11 0.79 -4.40 1.55
CA CYS A 11 0.22 -5.69 1.96
C CYS A 11 -0.76 -5.58 3.12
N LYS A 12 -0.87 -4.42 3.78
CA LYS A 12 -1.73 -4.24 4.95
C LYS A 12 -2.68 -3.07 4.75
N ARG A 13 -3.91 -3.24 5.24
CA ARG A 13 -4.87 -2.16 5.37
C ARG A 13 -5.07 -1.83 6.85
N VAL A 14 -4.75 -0.58 7.19
CA VAL A 14 -5.04 -0.02 8.51
C VAL A 14 -6.44 0.57 8.45
N ILE A 15 -7.34 0.01 9.25
CA ILE A 15 -8.70 0.52 9.45
C ILE A 15 -8.69 1.28 10.78
N VAL A 16 -8.90 2.59 10.70
CA VAL A 16 -9.00 3.45 11.88
C VAL A 16 -10.40 3.34 12.46
N THR A 17 -10.51 2.94 13.73
CA THR A 17 -11.76 2.90 14.50
C THR A 17 -11.63 3.77 15.75
N PRO A 18 -12.74 4.14 16.42
CA PRO A 18 -12.68 4.94 17.65
C PRO A 18 -11.85 4.31 18.78
N ASP A 19 -11.86 2.98 18.86
CA ASP A 19 -11.11 2.21 19.87
C ASP A 19 -9.65 1.91 19.46
N GLY A 20 -9.22 2.35 18.27
CA GLY A 20 -7.85 2.21 17.79
C GLY A 20 -7.73 1.75 16.34
N ASN A 21 -6.57 1.23 15.98
CA ASN A 21 -6.29 0.81 14.60
C ASN A 21 -6.35 -0.71 14.47
N ILE A 22 -7.18 -1.20 13.56
CA ILE A 22 -7.25 -2.61 13.19
C ILE A 22 -6.45 -2.79 11.90
N THR A 23 -5.39 -3.61 11.95
CA THR A 23 -4.59 -3.93 10.76
C THR A 23 -5.02 -5.28 10.21
N LYS A 24 -5.37 -5.31 8.92
CA LYS A 24 -5.68 -6.55 8.19
C LYS A 24 -4.72 -6.75 7.04
N LEU A 25 -4.36 -8.00 6.77
CA LEU A 25 -3.62 -8.36 5.55
C LEU A 25 -4.56 -8.20 4.35
N LEU A 26 -4.01 -7.67 3.26
CA LEU A 26 -4.69 -7.63 1.98
C LEU A 26 -4.62 -9.01 1.32
N ASP A 27 -5.62 -9.30 0.50
CA ASP A 27 -5.52 -10.42 -0.43
C ASP A 27 -4.43 -10.15 -1.48
N PRO A 28 -3.81 -11.20 -2.05
CA PRO A 28 -2.70 -11.04 -2.99
C PRO A 28 -3.04 -10.17 -4.22
N ASP A 29 -4.28 -10.24 -4.71
CA ASP A 29 -4.72 -9.49 -5.88
C ASP A 29 -4.83 -8.00 -5.57
N SER A 30 -5.39 -7.64 -4.42
CA SER A 30 -5.44 -6.27 -3.91
C SER A 30 -4.04 -5.69 -3.69
N ALA A 31 -3.12 -6.48 -3.12
CA ALA A 31 -1.73 -6.05 -2.91
C ALA A 31 -1.00 -5.81 -4.25
N ALA A 32 -1.24 -6.68 -5.25
CA ALA A 32 -0.72 -6.51 -6.60
C ALA A 32 -1.24 -5.23 -7.26
N LEU A 33 -2.54 -4.93 -7.11
CA LEU A 33 -3.14 -3.70 -7.62
C LEU A 33 -2.53 -2.45 -6.98
N SER A 34 -2.30 -2.45 -5.67
CA SER A 34 -1.63 -1.35 -4.97
C SER A 34 -0.20 -1.11 -5.46
N ARG A 35 0.56 -2.18 -5.70
CA ARG A 35 1.92 -2.10 -6.28
C ARG A 35 1.88 -1.50 -7.68
N ASP A 36 0.96 -1.96 -8.53
CA ASP A 36 0.88 -1.50 -9.92
C ASP A 36 0.43 -0.04 -10.01
N ALA A 37 -0.49 0.38 -9.12
CA ALA A 37 -0.89 1.78 -9.00
C ALA A 37 0.29 2.67 -8.57
N LEU A 38 1.06 2.24 -7.57
CA LEU A 38 2.27 2.95 -7.13
C LEU A 38 3.28 3.11 -8.27
N ALA A 39 3.52 2.02 -9.03
CA ALA A 39 4.42 2.05 -10.18
C ALA A 39 3.95 3.05 -11.25
N LYS A 40 2.64 3.06 -11.58
CA LYS A 40 2.06 4.03 -12.52
C LYS A 40 2.25 5.46 -12.04
N THR A 41 1.96 5.75 -10.76
CA THR A 41 2.14 7.10 -10.21
C THR A 41 3.59 7.56 -10.27
N ILE A 42 4.55 6.70 -9.91
CA ILE A 42 5.99 7.03 -9.96
C ILE A 42 6.42 7.26 -11.40
N TYR A 43 6.02 6.36 -12.31
CA TYR A 43 6.39 6.46 -13.71
C TYR A 43 5.80 7.74 -14.34
N SER A 44 4.52 8.05 -14.14
CA SER A 44 3.93 9.29 -14.63
C SER A 44 4.71 10.52 -14.14
N ARG A 45 5.03 10.61 -12.85
CA ARG A 45 5.82 11.74 -12.30
C ARG A 45 7.26 11.82 -12.78
N LEU A 46 7.82 10.73 -13.31
CA LEU A 46 9.17 10.73 -13.85
C LEU A 46 9.22 11.38 -15.24
N PHE A 47 8.10 11.35 -15.97
CA PHE A 47 7.96 11.89 -17.32
C PHE A 47 7.04 13.10 -17.40
N ASP A 48 6.46 13.54 -16.28
CA ASP A 48 5.94 14.91 -16.07
C ASP A 48 7.10 15.92 -15.98
#